data_AF-T0LEJ2-F1
#
_entry.id   AF-T0LEJ2-F1
#
_cell.length_a   1.000
_cell.length_b   1.000
_cell.length_c   1.000
_cell.angle_alpha   90.00
_cell.angle_beta   90.00
_cell.angle_gamma   90.00
#
_symmetry.space_group_name_H-M   'P 1'
#
loop_
_entity.id
_entity.type
_entity.pdbx_description
1 polymer ?
#
loop_
_entity_poly.entity_id
_entity_poly.type
_entity_poly.pdbx_seq_one_letter_code
_entity_poly.pdbx_strand_id
1 'polypeptide(L)'
;MAEFKCYICSEKAATGEKFTFTSNGAVHYDCFIAHKRKELGNQNAELLSELAVILDAELTHLLALLRVEVHTEDGKKHLQTKYKEIEKAAGETTKLINGLKK
;
A
#
# COMPACT_ATOMS: atom_id res chain seq x y z
N MET A 1 -13.27 -2.67 12.55
CA MET A 1 -12.13 -2.37 11.65
C MET A 1 -12.66 -1.55 10.51
N ALA A 2 -11.94 -0.52 10.05
CA ALA A 2 -12.39 0.31 8.94
C ALA A 2 -12.46 -0.54 7.67
N GLU A 3 -13.58 -0.48 6.97
CA GLU A 3 -13.80 -1.18 5.71
C GLU A 3 -13.76 -0.15 4.59
N PHE A 4 -12.81 -0.29 3.68
CA PHE A 4 -12.70 0.60 2.53
C PHE A 4 -13.25 -0.11 1.30
N LYS A 5 -13.70 0.68 0.31
CA LYS A 5 -14.13 0.16 -0.98
C LYS A 5 -13.06 0.45 -2.02
N CYS A 6 -12.59 -0.58 -2.72
CA CYS A 6 -11.63 -0.42 -3.81
C CYS A 6 -12.27 0.36 -4.95
N TYR A 7 -11.69 1.50 -5.33
CA TYR A 7 -12.28 2.34 -6.39
C TYR A 7 -12.23 1.70 -7.78
N ILE A 8 -11.45 0.62 -7.96
CA ILE A 8 -11.30 -0.08 -9.25
C ILE A 8 -12.28 -1.24 -9.39
N CYS A 9 -12.25 -2.21 -8.47
CA CYS A 9 -13.10 -3.40 -8.56
C CYS A 9 -14.41 -3.28 -7.78
N SER A 10 -14.60 -2.18 -7.01
CA SER A 10 -15.74 -1.99 -6.11
C SER A 10 -15.87 -3.02 -4.96
N GLU A 11 -14.94 -3.96 -4.85
CA GLU A 11 -14.88 -4.91 -3.73
C GLU A 11 -14.31 -4.25 -2.47
N LYS A 12 -14.50 -4.91 -1.34
CA LYS A 12 -13.98 -4.48 -0.03
C LYS A 12 -12.46 -4.61 0.01
N ALA A 13 -11.79 -3.57 0.49
CA ALA A 13 -10.38 -3.55 0.88
C ALA A 13 -10.30 -3.50 2.41
N ALA A 14 -9.97 -4.63 3.02
CA ALA A 14 -9.94 -4.79 4.47
C ALA A 14 -8.56 -4.46 5.06
N THR A 15 -8.52 -4.06 6.34
CA THR A 15 -7.27 -3.78 7.08
C THR A 15 -6.28 -4.95 7.12
N GLY A 16 -6.73 -6.18 6.91
CA GLY A 16 -5.89 -7.39 6.83
C GLY A 16 -5.38 -7.72 5.43
N GLU A 17 -5.70 -6.90 4.43
CA GLU A 17 -5.32 -7.08 3.03
C GLU A 17 -4.31 -6.01 2.60
N LYS A 18 -3.58 -6.27 1.50
CA LYS A 18 -2.70 -5.27 0.89
C LYS A 18 -3.53 -4.27 0.10
N PHE A 19 -3.66 -3.06 0.62
CA PHE A 19 -4.30 -1.94 -0.08
C PHE A 19 -3.55 -0.64 0.21
N THR A 20 -3.73 0.34 -0.66
CA THR A 20 -3.16 1.69 -0.50
C THR A 20 -4.21 2.76 -0.81
N PHE A 21 -3.87 4.02 -0.56
CA PHE A 21 -4.72 5.17 -0.85
C PHE A 21 -4.16 6.01 -1.98
N THR A 22 -5.04 6.35 -2.92
CA THR A 22 -4.78 7.29 -4.00
C THR A 22 -5.68 8.51 -3.85
N SER A 23 -5.53 9.49 -4.75
CA SER A 23 -6.49 10.61 -4.86
C SER A 23 -7.93 10.16 -5.14
N ASN A 24 -8.11 8.99 -5.73
CA ASN A 24 -9.43 8.43 -6.06
C ASN A 24 -10.02 7.60 -4.91
N GLY A 25 -9.27 7.41 -3.82
CA GLY A 25 -9.66 6.59 -2.67
C GLY A 25 -8.80 5.35 -2.51
N ALA A 26 -9.28 4.42 -1.68
CA ALA A 26 -8.62 3.16 -1.38
C ALA A 26 -8.63 2.21 -2.59
N VAL A 27 -7.58 1.40 -2.71
CA VAL A 27 -7.41 0.45 -3.81
C VAL A 27 -6.58 -0.74 -3.38
N HIS A 28 -7.00 -1.95 -3.75
CA HIS A 28 -6.16 -3.15 -3.57
C HIS A 28 -4.85 -2.98 -4.32
N TYR A 29 -3.76 -3.46 -3.71
CA TYR A 29 -2.45 -3.46 -4.33
C TYR A 29 -2.49 -4.03 -5.76
N ASP A 30 -3.08 -5.22 -5.94
CA ASP A 30 -3.14 -5.89 -7.24
C ASP A 30 -3.95 -5.09 -8.28
N CYS A 31 -5.08 -4.52 -7.86
CA CYS A 31 -5.90 -3.66 -8.71
C CYS A 31 -5.12 -2.42 -9.16
N PHE A 32 -4.39 -1.80 -8.23
CA PHE A 32 -3.60 -0.60 -8.49
C PHE A 32 -2.48 -0.88 -9.50
N ILE A 33 -1.67 -1.92 -9.29
CA ILE A 33 -0.56 -2.28 -10.19
C ILE A 33 -1.08 -2.72 -11.56
N ALA A 34 -2.14 -3.53 -11.60
CA ALA A 34 -2.74 -3.97 -12.87
C ALA A 34 -3.29 -2.79 -13.68
N HIS A 35 -3.93 -1.82 -13.02
CA HIS A 35 -4.42 -0.61 -13.67
C HIS A 35 -3.27 0.24 -14.19
N LYS A 36 -2.24 0.49 -13.37
CA LYS A 36 -1.08 1.29 -13.78
C LYS A 36 -0.28 0.66 -14.91
N ARG A 37 -0.15 -0.67 -14.93
CA ARG A 37 0.49 -1.39 -16.05
C ARG A 37 -0.27 -1.19 -17.37
N LYS A 38 -1.60 -1.25 -17.35
CA LYS A 38 -2.43 -0.97 -18.54
C LYS A 38 -2.31 0.49 -18.97
N GLU A 39 -2.26 1.41 -18.01
CA GLU A 39 -2.12 2.84 -18.24
C GLU A 39 -0.76 3.22 -18.83
N LEU A 40 0.34 2.56 -18.46
CA LEU A 40 1.68 2.91 -18.93
C LEU A 40 2.09 2.16 -20.21
N GLY A 41 1.55 0.95 -20.44
CA GLY A 41 2.03 0.10 -21.54
C GLY A 41 3.47 -0.37 -21.30
N ASN A 42 4.34 -0.21 -22.30
CA ASN A 42 5.75 -0.60 -22.20
C ASN A 42 6.66 0.49 -21.62
N GLN A 43 6.20 1.75 -21.58
CA GLN A 43 6.99 2.82 -21.00
C GLN A 43 7.02 2.70 -19.48
N ASN A 44 8.18 2.91 -18.86
CA ASN A 44 8.35 2.80 -17.40
C ASN A 44 7.96 1.44 -16.80
N ALA A 45 7.85 0.37 -17.61
CA ALA A 45 7.41 -0.93 -17.14
C ALA A 45 8.39 -1.56 -16.12
N GLU A 46 9.69 -1.35 -16.30
CA GLU A 46 10.73 -1.77 -15.37
C GLU A 46 10.62 -1.01 -14.04
N LEU A 47 10.58 0.33 -14.10
CA LEU A 47 10.43 1.17 -12.91
C LEU A 47 9.11 0.89 -12.16
N LEU A 48 7.99 0.67 -12.88
CA LEU A 48 6.75 0.23 -12.26
C LEU A 48 6.94 -1.11 -11.54
N SER A 49 7.67 -2.05 -12.13
CA SER A 49 7.90 -3.37 -11.53
C SER A 49 8.75 -3.26 -10.26
N GLU A 50 9.80 -2.46 -10.28
CA GLU A 50 10.64 -2.18 -9.10
C GLU A 50 9.83 -1.53 -7.98
N LEU A 51 9.11 -0.45 -8.29
CA LEU A 51 8.26 0.25 -7.31
C LEU A 51 7.12 -0.62 -6.80
N ALA A 52 6.57 -1.51 -7.63
CA ALA A 52 5.54 -2.47 -7.22
C ALA A 52 6.09 -3.46 -6.18
N VAL A 53 7.33 -3.92 -6.32
CA VAL A 53 7.98 -4.80 -5.32
C VAL A 53 8.24 -4.05 -4.02
N ILE A 54 8.70 -2.79 -4.10
CA ILE A 54 8.91 -1.93 -2.92
C ILE A 54 7.59 -1.76 -2.16
N LEU A 55 6.53 -1.37 -2.87
CA LEU A 55 5.21 -1.20 -2.25
C LEU A 55 4.69 -2.50 -1.63
N ASP A 56 4.91 -3.64 -2.31
CA ASP A 56 4.49 -4.94 -1.78
C ASP A 56 5.19 -5.27 -0.45
N ALA A 57 6.49 -5.01 -0.37
CA ALA A 57 7.27 -5.22 0.85
C ALA A 57 6.80 -4.32 1.99
N GLU A 58 6.51 -3.05 1.71
CA GLU A 58 5.99 -2.08 2.69
C GLU A 58 4.61 -2.48 3.22
N LEU A 59 3.69 -2.85 2.34
CA LEU A 59 2.35 -3.31 2.73
C LEU A 59 2.42 -4.64 3.49
N THR A 60 3.31 -5.55 3.09
CA THR A 60 3.55 -6.80 3.84
C THR A 60 4.04 -6.51 5.26
N HIS A 61 4.94 -5.54 5.41
CA HIS A 61 5.45 -5.14 6.72
C HIS A 61 4.33 -4.52 7.58
N LEU A 62 3.45 -3.68 7.03
CA LEU A 62 2.28 -3.18 7.77
C LEU A 62 1.41 -4.31 8.30
N LEU A 63 1.10 -5.29 7.45
CA LEU A 63 0.31 -6.46 7.85
C LEU A 63 1.02 -7.29 8.93
N ALA A 64 2.34 -7.36 8.91
CA ALA A 64 3.12 -8.02 9.96
C ALA A 64 3.04 -7.25 11.29
N LEU A 65 3.20 -5.92 11.26
CA LEU A 65 3.10 -5.06 12.45
C LEU A 65 1.72 -5.17 13.12
N LEU A 66 0.64 -5.29 12.35
CA LEU A 66 -0.72 -5.48 12.88
C LEU A 66 -0.91 -6.79 13.67
N ARG A 67 -0.02 -7.77 13.47
CA ARG A 67 -0.07 -9.07 14.17
C ARG A 67 0.83 -9.12 15.40
N VAL A 68 1.61 -8.07 15.67
CA VAL A 68 2.53 -8.04 16.81
C VAL A 68 1.73 -7.83 18.10
N GLU A 69 1.82 -8.81 19.00
CA GLU A 69 1.29 -8.68 20.36
C GLU A 69 2.29 -7.91 21.24
N VAL A 70 1.83 -6.82 21.85
CA VAL A 70 2.63 -5.95 22.72
C VAL A 70 2.03 -5.92 24.12
N HIS A 71 2.83 -6.26 25.12
CA HIS A 71 2.39 -6.38 26.52
C HIS A 71 2.84 -5.21 27.41
N THR A 72 3.63 -4.28 26.87
CA THR A 72 4.11 -3.08 27.59
C THR A 72 3.66 -1.80 26.90
N GLU A 73 3.49 -0.72 27.66
CA GLU A 73 3.11 0.60 27.12
C GLU A 73 4.19 1.16 26.20
N ASP A 74 5.48 0.96 26.53
CA ASP A 74 6.57 1.40 25.67
C ASP A 74 6.60 0.60 24.36
N GLY A 75 6.31 -0.70 24.40
CA GLY A 75 6.16 -1.53 23.20
C GLY A 75 5.02 -1.06 22.31
N LYS A 76 3.86 -0.72 22.88
CA LYS A 76 2.74 -0.13 22.13
C LYS A 76 3.11 1.18 21.43
N LYS A 77 3.82 2.08 22.12
CA LYS A 77 4.30 3.33 21.52
C LYS A 77 5.28 3.07 20.37
N HIS A 78 6.22 2.15 20.54
CA HIS A 78 7.18 1.80 19.49
C HIS A 78 6.48 1.18 18.28
N LEU A 79 5.53 0.27 18.50
CA LEU A 79 4.73 -0.34 17.44
C LEU A 79 3.92 0.71 16.68
N GLN A 80 3.27 1.64 17.36
CA GLN A 80 2.53 2.74 16.73
C GLN A 80 3.43 3.65 15.89
N THR A 81 4.63 3.97 16.38
CA THR A 81 5.62 4.76 15.62
C THR A 81 6.03 4.01 14.36
N LYS A 82 6.40 2.73 14.47
CA LYS A 82 6.79 1.90 13.33
C LYS A 82 5.67 1.77 12.31
N TYR A 83 4.44 1.56 12.77
CA TYR A 83 3.26 1.51 11.90
C TYR A 83 3.14 2.79 11.05
N LYS A 84 3.23 3.97 11.68
CA LYS A 84 3.15 5.27 10.98
C LYS A 84 4.29 5.50 10.00
N GLU A 85 5.51 5.07 10.34
CA GLU A 85 6.67 5.19 9.46
C GLU A 85 6.47 4.38 8.17
N ILE A 86 6.04 3.13 8.29
CA ILE A 86 5.82 2.28 7.11
C ILE A 86 4.57 2.71 6.33
N GLU A 87 3.51 3.17 7.01
CA GLU A 87 2.33 3.73 6.34
C GLU A 87 2.69 4.94 5.49
N LYS A 88 3.56 5.82 6.00
CA LYS A 88 4.09 6.95 5.24
C LYS A 88 4.91 6.49 4.04
N ALA A 89 5.82 5.53 4.22
CA ALA A 89 6.64 5.00 3.14
C ALA A 89 5.79 4.40 2.01
N ALA A 90 4.81 3.54 2.35
CA ALA A 90 3.84 2.99 1.39
C ALA A 90 3.07 4.08 0.64
N GLY A 91 2.68 5.15 1.33
CA GLY A 91 2.03 6.32 0.72
C GLY A 91 2.94 7.09 -0.24
N GLU A 92 4.23 7.21 0.05
CA GLU A 92 5.23 7.84 -0.83
C GLU A 92 5.48 6.99 -2.08
N THR A 93 5.68 5.68 -1.93
CA THR A 93 5.83 4.74 -3.06
C THR A 93 4.58 4.74 -3.94
N THR A 94 3.39 4.79 -3.33
CA THR A 94 2.12 4.90 -4.08
C THR A 94 2.06 6.19 -4.91
N LYS A 95 2.52 7.33 -4.38
CA LYS A 95 2.59 8.59 -5.12
C LYS A 95 3.57 8.52 -6.28
N LEU A 96 4.73 7.88 -6.10
CA LEU A 96 5.71 7.68 -7.16
C LEU A 96 5.11 6.87 -8.31
N ILE A 97 4.47 5.73 -8.01
CA ILE A 97 3.78 4.91 -9.01
C ILE A 97 2.67 5.71 -9.70
N ASN A 98 1.89 6.49 -8.95
CA ASN A 98 0.80 7.27 -9.51
C ASN A 98 1.30 8.42 -10.41
N GLY A 99 2.50 8.93 -10.16
CA GLY A 99 3.16 9.97 -10.95
C GLY A 99 3.81 9.48 -12.24
N LEU A 100 3.93 8.16 -12.46
CA LEU A 100 4.39 7.61 -13.73
C LEU A 100 3.41 7.98 -14.85
N LYS A 101 3.94 8.37 -16.01
CA LYS A 101 3.17 8.75 -17.21
C LYS A 101 3.71 8.05 -18.45
N LYS A 102 2.87 7.96 -19.50
CA LYS A 102 3.29 7.60 -20.87
C LYS A 102 4.04 8.75 -21.55
#